data_AF-K1RTW6-F1
#
_entry.id   AF-K1RTW6-F1
#
_cell.length_a   1.000
_cell.length_b   1.000
_cell.length_c   1.000
_cell.angle_alpha   90.00
_cell.angle_beta   90.00
_cell.angle_gamma   90.00
#
_symmetry.space_group_name_H-M   'P 1'
#
loop_
_entity.id
_entity.type
_entity.pdbx_description
1 polymer ?
#
loop_
_entity_poly.entity_id
_entity_poly.type
_entity_poly.pdbx_seq_one_letter_code
_entity_poly.pdbx_strand_id
1 'polypeptide(L)'
;KGACLEYFPANTLVWAGGNINGKGIYDLLCENPTIRQALDNPMLPIDIEGIFSSIHGDVAVGYNSLSNNDLLIYADVTNKDFLQSFEDLKPLLAMTGGQMQLNSTGKDQYEFRMYRQSIWFGVKDNLLYISNNERLADEAGRRYGVSLQNTPWAGQVTKNRFFMAFNAAQLVKDVQENPRLSRMLGSD
;
A
#
# COMPACT_ATOMS: atom_id res chain seq x y z
N LYS A 1 15.61 0.12 6.76
CA LYS A 1 14.94 -0.45 7.95
C LYS A 1 14.46 0.65 8.87
N GLY A 2 13.14 0.86 8.90
CA GLY A 2 12.47 1.90 9.68
C GLY A 2 12.22 3.21 8.90
N ALA A 3 12.57 3.29 7.62
CA ALA A 3 12.43 4.50 6.82
C ALA A 3 10.96 4.91 6.67
N CYS A 4 10.05 3.95 6.53
CA CYS A 4 8.65 4.29 6.33
C CYS A 4 7.94 4.91 7.55
N LEU A 5 8.52 4.86 8.75
CA LEU A 5 7.86 5.33 9.98
C LEU A 5 7.57 6.85 9.97
N GLU A 6 8.34 7.66 9.23
CA GLU A 6 8.09 9.11 9.09
C GLU A 6 6.89 9.44 8.22
N TYR A 7 6.47 8.50 7.36
CA TYR A 7 5.37 8.68 6.42
C TYR A 7 4.00 8.33 7.01
N PHE A 8 3.95 7.91 8.27
CA PHE A 8 2.72 7.61 8.99
C PHE A 8 2.60 8.50 10.23
N PRO A 9 1.42 9.09 10.49
CA PRO A 9 1.21 9.90 11.67
C PRO A 9 1.28 9.04 12.95
N ALA A 10 1.66 9.64 14.09
CA ALA A 10 1.79 8.90 15.35
C ALA A 10 0.49 8.23 15.84
N ASN A 11 -0.65 8.72 15.35
CA ASN A 11 -1.97 8.20 15.69
C ASN A 11 -2.49 7.16 14.69
N THR A 12 -1.65 6.63 13.78
CA THR A 12 -2.05 5.49 12.93
C THR A 12 -2.57 4.34 13.79
N LEU A 13 -3.76 3.83 13.43
CA LEU A 13 -4.46 2.78 14.17
C LEU A 13 -3.73 1.43 14.06
N VAL A 14 -3.48 0.99 12.83
CA VAL A 14 -2.76 -0.27 12.56
C VAL A 14 -1.61 0.05 11.64
N TRP A 15 -0.42 -0.42 12.00
CA TRP A 15 0.76 -0.33 11.16
C TRP A 15 1.47 -1.67 11.13
N ALA A 16 1.90 -2.10 9.95
CA ALA A 16 2.78 -3.24 9.82
C ALA A 16 3.86 -2.91 8.80
N GLY A 17 5.07 -3.40 9.04
CA GLY A 17 6.15 -3.19 8.10
C GLY A 17 7.31 -4.15 8.32
N GLY A 18 8.13 -4.25 7.31
CA GLY A 18 9.27 -5.14 7.29
C GLY A 18 10.20 -4.81 6.15
N ASN A 19 11.36 -5.47 6.13
CA ASN A 19 12.30 -5.34 5.03
C ASN A 19 12.13 -6.54 4.10
N ILE A 20 11.78 -6.25 2.85
CA ILE A 20 11.36 -7.23 1.87
C ILE A 20 12.34 -7.24 0.70
N ASN A 21 12.74 -8.44 0.29
CA ASN A 21 13.32 -8.72 -1.02
C ASN A 21 12.20 -9.26 -1.92
N GLY A 22 11.61 -8.39 -2.74
CA GLY A 22 10.44 -8.76 -3.52
C GLY A 22 10.74 -9.80 -4.59
N LYS A 23 11.93 -9.79 -5.20
CA LYS A 23 12.36 -10.86 -6.13
C LYS A 23 12.34 -12.23 -5.44
N GLY A 24 12.86 -12.31 -4.22
CA GLY A 24 12.83 -13.57 -3.45
C GLY A 24 11.42 -14.04 -3.11
N ILE A 25 10.47 -13.13 -2.88
CA ILE A 25 9.05 -13.49 -2.69
C ILE A 25 8.44 -13.99 -4.01
N TYR A 26 8.72 -13.31 -5.13
CA TYR A 26 8.24 -13.74 -6.44
C TYR A 26 8.74 -15.15 -6.79
N ASP A 27 10.04 -15.41 -6.61
CA ASP A 27 10.62 -16.72 -6.86
C ASP A 27 9.94 -17.81 -6.02
N LEU A 28 9.72 -17.55 -4.73
CA LEU A 28 8.99 -18.45 -3.84
C LEU A 28 7.56 -18.73 -4.31
N LEU A 29 6.84 -17.71 -4.79
CA LEU A 29 5.49 -17.87 -5.35
C LEU A 29 5.53 -18.75 -6.60
N CYS A 30 6.54 -18.56 -7.46
CA CYS A 30 6.73 -19.32 -8.68
C CYS A 30 7.20 -20.77 -8.46
N GLU A 31 7.62 -21.15 -7.25
CA GLU A 31 7.86 -22.56 -6.90
C GLU A 31 6.58 -23.40 -7.00
N ASN A 32 5.41 -22.77 -6.83
CA ASN A 32 4.12 -23.41 -7.06
C ASN A 32 3.73 -23.31 -8.55
N PRO A 33 3.61 -24.44 -9.29
CA PRO A 33 3.30 -24.42 -10.72
C PRO A 33 1.98 -23.73 -11.05
N THR A 34 0.96 -23.86 -10.20
CA THR A 34 -0.35 -23.23 -10.40
C THR A 34 -0.25 -21.70 -10.28
N ILE A 35 0.52 -21.21 -9.31
CA ILE A 35 0.73 -19.77 -9.13
C ILE A 35 1.57 -19.23 -10.28
N ARG A 36 2.67 -19.92 -10.63
CA ARG A 36 3.50 -19.55 -11.76
C ARG A 36 2.68 -19.43 -13.05
N GLN A 37 1.83 -20.42 -13.36
CA GLN A 37 0.98 -20.38 -14.54
C GLN A 37 0.00 -19.20 -14.54
N ALA A 38 -0.51 -18.82 -13.36
CA ALA A 38 -1.40 -17.66 -13.23
C ALA A 38 -0.66 -16.33 -13.43
N LEU A 39 0.60 -16.24 -12.98
CA LEU A 39 1.46 -15.07 -13.12
C LEU A 39 2.01 -14.92 -14.54
N ASP A 40 2.37 -16.02 -15.20
CA ASP A 40 2.85 -16.07 -16.59
C ASP A 40 1.71 -15.90 -17.62
N ASN A 41 0.52 -15.48 -17.18
CA ASN A 41 -0.66 -15.40 -18.05
C ASN A 41 -0.50 -14.27 -19.09
N PRO A 42 -0.38 -14.60 -20.40
CA PRO A 42 -0.16 -13.59 -21.44
C PRO A 42 -1.36 -12.64 -21.64
N MET A 43 -2.51 -12.95 -21.04
CA MET A 43 -3.69 -12.07 -21.06
C MET A 43 -3.61 -10.91 -20.07
N LEU A 44 -2.62 -10.90 -19.16
CA LEU A 44 -2.36 -9.80 -18.25
C LEU A 44 -1.04 -9.13 -18.66
N PRO A 45 -1.07 -8.00 -19.38
CA PRO A 45 0.12 -7.29 -19.85
C PRO A 45 0.76 -6.48 -18.70
N ILE A 46 0.81 -7.05 -17.50
CA ILE A 46 1.44 -6.46 -16.32
C ILE A 46 2.74 -7.20 -16.07
N ASP A 47 3.82 -6.44 -15.90
CA ASP A 47 5.10 -7.00 -15.50
C ASP A 47 5.11 -7.29 -14.00
N ILE A 48 4.45 -8.39 -13.59
CA ILE A 48 4.35 -8.76 -12.18
C ILE A 48 5.73 -9.07 -11.61
N GLU A 49 6.59 -9.74 -12.37
CA GLU A 49 7.98 -9.99 -11.95
C GLU A 49 8.72 -8.67 -11.73
N GLY A 50 8.60 -7.70 -12.64
CA GLY A 50 9.21 -6.38 -12.52
C GLY A 50 8.71 -5.61 -11.30
N ILE A 51 7.41 -5.65 -11.01
CA ILE A 51 6.83 -5.05 -9.78
C ILE A 51 7.51 -5.63 -8.55
N PHE A 52 7.49 -6.96 -8.40
CA PHE A 52 8.09 -7.62 -7.22
C PHE A 52 9.61 -7.40 -7.17
N SER A 53 10.30 -7.53 -8.30
CA SER A 53 11.76 -7.40 -8.38
C SER A 53 12.24 -5.98 -8.10
N SER A 54 11.40 -4.97 -8.36
CA SER A 54 11.69 -3.59 -8.00
C SER A 54 11.74 -3.39 -6.49
N ILE A 55 10.96 -4.13 -5.71
CA ILE A 55 10.85 -3.97 -4.25
C ILE A 55 12.11 -4.49 -3.57
N HIS A 56 12.88 -3.56 -3.00
CA HIS A 56 14.10 -3.87 -2.29
C HIS A 56 14.30 -2.90 -1.13
N GLY A 57 13.79 -3.28 0.04
CA GLY A 57 13.90 -2.40 1.20
C GLY A 57 12.68 -2.46 2.09
N ASP A 58 12.33 -1.33 2.67
CA ASP A 58 11.23 -1.26 3.62
C ASP A 58 9.90 -1.26 2.88
N VAL A 59 8.99 -2.12 3.33
CA VAL A 59 7.58 -2.14 2.94
C VAL A 59 6.76 -1.92 4.19
N ALA A 60 5.78 -1.05 4.10
CA ALA A 60 4.91 -0.70 5.20
C ALA A 60 3.46 -0.52 4.73
N VAL A 61 2.52 -0.95 5.56
CA VAL A 61 1.09 -0.72 5.40
C VAL A 61 0.56 -0.07 6.67
N GLY A 62 -0.32 0.92 6.50
CA GLY A 62 -0.97 1.61 7.60
C GLY A 62 -2.44 1.88 7.33
N TYR A 63 -3.23 1.78 8.39
CA TYR A 63 -4.61 2.23 8.47
C TYR A 63 -4.70 3.32 9.52
N ASN A 64 -5.21 4.49 9.15
CA ASN A 64 -5.25 5.63 10.07
C ASN A 64 -6.43 5.60 11.04
N SER A 65 -7.62 5.15 10.60
CA SER A 65 -8.80 4.99 11.45
C SER A 65 -9.78 3.98 10.87
N LEU A 66 -10.63 3.40 11.72
CA LEU A 66 -11.76 2.57 11.30
C LEU A 66 -12.86 3.37 10.61
N SER A 67 -13.01 4.64 10.98
CA SER A 67 -14.08 5.50 10.48
C SER A 67 -13.86 5.93 9.03
N ASN A 68 -12.62 6.27 8.65
CA ASN A 68 -12.30 6.71 7.29
C ASN A 68 -11.82 5.55 6.40
N ASN A 69 -11.40 4.43 6.99
CA ASN A 69 -10.82 3.28 6.29
C ASN A 69 -9.68 3.67 5.32
N ASP A 70 -8.92 4.71 5.69
CA ASP A 70 -7.81 5.26 4.91
C ASP A 70 -6.64 4.27 4.92
N LEU A 71 -6.41 3.62 3.79
CA LEU A 71 -5.30 2.69 3.55
C LEU A 71 -4.14 3.44 2.90
N LEU A 72 -2.93 3.19 3.40
CA LEU A 72 -1.71 3.65 2.77
C LEU A 72 -0.65 2.56 2.84
N ILE A 73 -0.10 2.21 1.68
CA ILE A 73 1.01 1.26 1.54
C ILE A 73 2.18 2.01 0.93
N TYR A 74 3.38 1.75 1.45
CA TYR A 74 4.64 2.21 0.91
C TYR A 74 5.60 1.05 0.70
N ALA A 75 6.39 1.11 -0.35
CA ALA A 75 7.47 0.18 -0.61
C ALA A 75 8.68 0.91 -1.22
N ASP A 76 9.86 0.67 -0.68
CA ASP A 76 11.12 1.06 -1.31
C ASP A 76 11.29 0.25 -2.60
N VAL A 77 11.40 0.96 -3.73
CA VAL A 77 11.64 0.36 -5.05
C VAL A 77 12.96 0.85 -5.64
N THR A 78 13.63 -0.01 -6.38
CA THR A 78 14.93 0.31 -7.01
C THR A 78 14.78 1.09 -8.33
N ASN A 79 13.62 0.96 -8.97
CA ASN A 79 13.27 1.58 -10.23
C ASN A 79 11.73 1.71 -10.33
N LYS A 80 11.24 2.31 -11.41
CA LYS A 80 9.82 2.50 -11.68
C LYS A 80 9.41 2.00 -13.06
N ASP A 81 10.25 1.21 -13.71
CA ASP A 81 10.09 0.84 -15.12
C ASP A 81 8.84 -0.03 -15.31
N PHE A 82 8.48 -0.80 -14.27
CA PHE A 82 7.25 -1.57 -14.20
C PHE A 82 5.99 -0.72 -14.37
N LEU A 83 6.04 0.60 -14.10
CA LEU A 83 4.89 1.48 -14.28
C LEU A 83 4.45 1.55 -15.75
N GLN A 84 5.38 1.35 -16.69
CA GLN A 84 5.09 1.35 -18.12
C GLN A 84 4.11 0.23 -18.51
N SER A 85 4.17 -0.92 -17.82
CA SER A 85 3.24 -2.04 -18.09
C SER A 85 1.78 -1.71 -17.74
N PHE A 86 1.53 -0.74 -16.85
CA PHE A 86 0.15 -0.31 -16.58
C PHE A 86 -0.46 0.46 -17.76
N GLU A 87 0.35 1.15 -18.58
CA GLU A 87 -0.13 1.78 -19.80
C GLU A 87 -0.70 0.75 -20.79
N ASP A 88 -0.08 -0.43 -20.84
CA ASP A 88 -0.50 -1.55 -21.69
C ASP A 88 -1.82 -2.18 -21.23
N LEU A 89 -2.31 -1.87 -20.02
CA LEU A 89 -3.64 -2.26 -19.56
C LEU A 89 -4.75 -1.37 -20.13
N LYS A 90 -4.46 -0.12 -20.53
CA LYS A 90 -5.51 0.82 -20.98
C LYS A 90 -6.41 0.25 -22.08
N PRO A 91 -5.89 -0.43 -23.13
CA PRO A 91 -6.72 -1.08 -24.13
C PRO A 91 -7.66 -2.16 -23.55
N LEU A 92 -7.16 -3.00 -22.63
CA LEU A 92 -7.97 -4.05 -21.99
C LEU A 92 -9.07 -3.45 -21.11
N LEU A 93 -8.76 -2.37 -20.39
CA LEU A 93 -9.72 -1.68 -19.56
C LEU A 93 -10.80 -0.98 -20.38
N ALA A 94 -10.47 -0.46 -21.57
CA ALA A 94 -11.45 0.09 -22.50
C ALA A 94 -12.50 -0.95 -22.94
N MET A 95 -12.15 -2.23 -23.01
CA MET A 95 -13.08 -3.33 -23.34
C MET A 95 -14.11 -3.59 -22.23
N THR A 96 -13.89 -3.10 -21.01
CA THR A 96 -14.83 -3.28 -19.88
C THR A 96 -16.06 -2.38 -19.96
N GLY A 97 -16.20 -1.58 -21.02
CA GLY A 97 -17.31 -0.64 -21.18
C GLY A 97 -17.31 0.45 -20.10
N GLY A 98 -16.14 0.78 -19.55
CA GLY A 98 -15.96 1.79 -18.51
C GLY A 98 -16.19 1.32 -17.08
N GLN A 99 -16.44 0.01 -16.85
CA GLN A 99 -16.53 -0.56 -15.49
C GLN A 99 -15.20 -0.47 -14.73
N MET A 100 -14.09 -0.65 -15.46
CA MET A 100 -12.74 -0.47 -14.97
C MET A 100 -12.02 0.57 -15.81
N GLN A 101 -11.27 1.47 -15.17
CA GLN A 101 -10.56 2.54 -15.82
C GLN A 101 -9.20 2.73 -15.15
N LEU A 102 -8.18 3.04 -15.95
CA LEU A 102 -6.88 3.47 -15.47
C LEU A 102 -6.64 4.90 -15.98
N ASN A 103 -6.70 5.85 -15.06
CA ASN A 103 -6.51 7.26 -15.35
C ASN A 103 -5.12 7.68 -14.91
N SER A 104 -4.37 8.36 -15.78
CA SER A 104 -3.12 9.02 -15.38
C SER A 104 -3.48 10.33 -14.68
N THR A 105 -3.17 10.47 -13.39
CA THR A 105 -3.49 11.68 -12.61
C THR A 105 -2.29 12.60 -12.37
N GLY A 106 -1.09 12.12 -12.70
CA GLY A 106 0.16 12.86 -12.57
C GLY A 106 1.32 12.15 -13.25
N LYS A 107 2.54 12.67 -13.06
CA LYS A 107 3.76 12.00 -13.52
C LYS A 107 4.01 10.78 -12.65
N ASP A 108 4.12 9.60 -13.27
CA ASP A 108 4.34 8.33 -12.57
C ASP A 108 3.22 8.01 -11.53
N GLN A 109 2.01 8.53 -11.75
CA GLN A 109 0.86 8.42 -10.85
C GLN A 109 -0.42 8.06 -11.62
N TYR A 110 -1.17 7.13 -11.03
CA TYR A 110 -2.34 6.52 -11.61
C TYR A 110 -3.49 6.41 -10.61
N GLU A 111 -4.72 6.52 -11.11
CA GLU A 111 -5.95 6.09 -10.45
C GLU A 111 -6.45 4.84 -11.19
N PHE A 112 -6.53 3.71 -10.50
CA PHE A 112 -7.31 2.57 -10.95
C PHE A 112 -8.71 2.66 -10.34
N ARG A 113 -9.70 2.91 -11.19
CA ARG A 113 -11.11 3.00 -10.81
C ARG A 113 -11.84 1.73 -11.21
N MET A 114 -12.49 1.09 -10.24
CA MET A 114 -13.36 -0.06 -10.43
C MET A 114 -14.74 0.27 -9.86
N TYR A 115 -15.74 0.40 -10.73
CA TYR A 115 -17.08 0.89 -10.38
C TYR A 115 -17.05 2.26 -9.66
N ARG A 116 -17.30 2.27 -8.35
CA ARG A 116 -17.31 3.47 -7.48
C ARG A 116 -16.12 3.52 -6.53
N GLN A 117 -15.18 2.59 -6.65
CA GLN A 117 -13.99 2.52 -5.82
C GLN A 117 -12.78 2.92 -6.65
N SER A 118 -11.90 3.68 -6.04
CA SER A 118 -10.67 4.13 -6.65
C SER A 118 -9.50 3.77 -5.76
N ILE A 119 -8.42 3.32 -6.39
CA ILE A 119 -7.12 3.11 -5.78
C ILE A 119 -6.13 3.96 -6.56
N TRP A 120 -5.43 4.83 -5.85
CA TRP A 120 -4.36 5.63 -6.39
C TRP A 120 -3.03 4.98 -6.06
N PHE A 121 -2.13 4.96 -7.02
CA PHE A 121 -0.80 4.42 -6.85
C PHE A 121 0.20 5.12 -7.77
N GLY A 122 1.47 5.01 -7.45
CA GLY A 122 2.54 5.62 -8.23
C GLY A 122 3.89 5.46 -7.58
N VAL A 123 4.92 6.00 -8.22
CA VAL A 123 6.29 6.01 -7.65
C VAL A 123 6.78 7.45 -7.56
N LYS A 124 7.18 7.85 -6.36
CA LYS A 124 7.75 9.18 -6.08
C LYS A 124 9.06 9.01 -5.31
N ASP A 125 10.15 9.56 -5.82
CA ASP A 125 11.48 9.48 -5.19
C ASP A 125 11.86 8.04 -4.78
N ASN A 126 11.63 7.06 -5.67
CA ASN A 126 11.86 5.63 -5.45
C ASN A 126 11.00 4.99 -4.33
N LEU A 127 9.92 5.67 -3.93
CA LEU A 127 8.90 5.16 -3.04
C LEU A 127 7.64 4.83 -3.84
N LEU A 128 7.36 3.53 -3.99
CA LEU A 128 6.06 3.07 -4.47
C LEU A 128 5.02 3.32 -3.38
N TYR A 129 3.88 3.88 -3.76
CA TYR A 129 2.75 4.07 -2.86
C TYR A 129 1.44 3.54 -3.45
N ILE A 130 0.54 3.11 -2.57
CA ILE A 130 -0.83 2.72 -2.90
C ILE A 130 -1.76 3.27 -1.83
N SER A 131 -2.86 3.91 -2.21
CA SER A 131 -3.88 4.41 -1.29
C SER A 131 -5.27 4.36 -1.90
N ASN A 132 -6.29 4.21 -1.06
CA ASN A 132 -7.70 4.39 -1.44
C ASN A 132 -8.22 5.81 -1.18
N ASN A 133 -7.32 6.76 -0.86
CA ASN A 133 -7.63 8.14 -0.59
C ASN A 133 -6.76 9.06 -1.47
N GLU A 134 -7.39 9.81 -2.37
CA GLU A 134 -6.73 10.74 -3.30
C GLU A 134 -5.79 11.72 -2.59
N ARG A 135 -6.22 12.30 -1.46
CA ARG A 135 -5.42 13.25 -0.69
C ARG A 135 -4.15 12.60 -0.14
N LEU A 136 -4.23 11.35 0.33
CA LEU A 136 -3.05 10.63 0.82
C LEU A 136 -2.10 10.25 -0.31
N ALA A 137 -2.65 9.94 -1.49
CA ALA A 137 -1.87 9.68 -2.69
C ALA A 137 -1.13 10.93 -3.20
N ASP A 138 -1.79 12.09 -3.21
CA ASP A 138 -1.15 13.36 -3.60
C ASP A 138 -0.07 13.80 -2.60
N GLU A 139 -0.30 13.52 -1.32
CA GLU A 139 0.65 13.73 -0.23
C GLU A 139 1.65 12.56 -0.07
N ALA A 140 1.77 11.64 -1.04
CA ALA A 140 2.69 10.51 -0.92
C ALA A 140 4.13 10.96 -0.63
N GLY A 141 4.78 10.26 0.31
CA GLY A 141 6.12 10.59 0.81
C GLY A 141 6.15 11.79 1.77
N ARG A 142 4.99 12.36 2.17
CA ARG A 142 4.92 13.39 3.20
C ARG A 142 5.50 12.88 4.51
N ARG A 143 6.41 13.66 5.09
CA ARG A 143 6.95 13.43 6.44
C ARG A 143 6.09 14.15 7.47
N TYR A 144 5.64 13.42 8.48
CA TYR A 144 4.84 13.98 9.58
C TYR A 144 5.76 14.53 10.67
N GLY A 145 5.46 15.73 11.17
CA GLY A 145 6.22 16.33 12.29
C GLY A 145 6.07 15.53 13.60
N VAL A 146 4.94 14.84 13.77
CA VAL A 146 4.71 13.84 14.83
C VAL A 146 4.27 12.54 14.16
N SER A 147 5.24 11.65 13.96
CA SER A 147 5.10 10.40 13.18
C SER A 147 5.27 9.16 14.06
N LEU A 148 5.15 7.97 13.47
CA LEU A 148 5.44 6.72 14.17
C LEU A 148 6.89 6.63 14.66
N GLN A 149 7.83 7.38 14.07
CA GLN A 149 9.22 7.47 14.57
C GLN A 149 9.31 8.03 15.98
N ASN A 150 8.33 8.84 16.40
CA ASN A 150 8.29 9.45 17.73
C ASN A 150 7.69 8.52 18.80
N THR A 151 7.28 7.30 18.43
CA THR A 151 6.67 6.35 19.38
C THR A 151 7.74 5.58 20.18
N PRO A 152 7.45 5.16 21.42
CA PRO A 152 8.40 4.41 22.24
C PRO A 152 8.87 3.08 21.60
N TRP A 153 8.04 2.50 20.72
CA TRP A 153 8.33 1.22 20.07
C TRP A 153 9.05 1.37 18.72
N ALA A 154 9.25 2.59 18.20
CA ALA A 154 9.88 2.82 16.89
C ALA A 154 11.23 2.08 16.75
N GLY A 155 12.06 2.10 17.79
CA GLY A 155 13.35 1.40 17.83
C GLY A 155 13.26 -0.14 17.79
N GLN A 156 12.07 -0.73 17.94
CA GLN A 156 11.85 -2.17 17.79
C GLN A 156 11.68 -2.57 16.32
N VAL A 157 11.23 -1.66 15.46
CA VAL A 157 11.02 -1.93 14.03
C VAL A 157 12.33 -2.31 13.35
N THR A 158 13.43 -1.60 13.66
CA THR A 158 14.73 -1.86 13.05
C THR A 158 15.37 -3.17 13.54
N LYS A 159 14.96 -3.66 14.71
CA LYS A 159 15.47 -4.90 15.33
C LYS A 159 14.79 -6.16 14.82
N ASN A 160 13.62 -6.03 14.18
CA ASN A 160 12.82 -7.16 13.72
C ASN A 160 12.81 -7.27 12.19
N ARG A 161 12.55 -8.47 11.65
CA ARG A 161 12.36 -8.69 10.21
C ARG A 161 11.00 -8.16 9.74
N PHE A 162 10.00 -8.33 10.59
CA PHE A 162 8.64 -7.86 10.44
C PHE A 162 8.16 -7.34 11.80
N PHE A 163 7.40 -6.25 11.81
CA PHE A 163 6.85 -5.65 13.01
C PHE A 163 5.42 -5.18 12.73
N MET A 164 4.55 -5.35 13.73
CA MET A 164 3.18 -4.86 13.69
C MET A 164 2.89 -4.08 14.96
N ALA A 165 2.21 -2.95 14.81
CA ALA A 165 1.76 -2.09 15.89
C ALA A 165 0.25 -1.88 15.78
N PHE A 166 -0.41 -1.88 16.93
CA PHE A 166 -1.82 -1.56 17.08
C PHE A 166 -1.99 -0.45 18.12
N ASN A 167 -2.64 0.65 17.74
CA ASN A 167 -2.86 1.80 18.61
C ASN A 167 -4.23 1.73 19.28
N ALA A 168 -4.26 1.17 20.50
CA ALA A 168 -5.48 1.06 21.29
C ALA A 168 -6.11 2.41 21.64
N ALA A 169 -5.31 3.47 21.82
CA ALA A 169 -5.84 4.81 22.12
C ALA A 169 -6.61 5.38 20.92
N GLN A 170 -6.09 5.18 19.70
CA GLN A 170 -6.81 5.55 18.49
C GLN A 170 -8.08 4.71 18.31
N LEU A 171 -8.04 3.41 18.61
CA LEU A 171 -9.24 2.55 18.56
C LEU A 171 -10.36 3.09 19.47
N VAL A 172 -10.03 3.41 20.73
CA VAL A 172 -11.01 3.95 21.69
C VAL A 172 -11.61 5.25 21.19
N LYS A 173 -10.78 6.13 20.61
CA LYS A 173 -11.24 7.38 19.99
C LYS A 173 -12.21 7.11 18.84
N ASP A 174 -11.87 6.20 17.93
CA ASP A 174 -12.74 5.84 16.80
C ASP A 174 -14.09 5.31 17.27
N VAL A 175 -14.12 4.48 18.32
CA VAL A 175 -15.34 3.94 18.91
C VAL A 175 -16.19 5.03 19.59
N GLN A 176 -15.56 5.98 20.27
CA GLN A 176 -16.25 7.12 20.89
C GLN A 176 -16.86 8.06 19.84
N GLU A 177 -16.13 8.31 18.75
CA GLU A 177 -16.58 9.19 17.65
C GLU A 177 -17.64 8.51 16.76
N ASN A 178 -17.65 7.18 16.71
CA ASN A 178 -18.64 6.41 15.95
C ASN A 178 -19.21 5.23 16.77
N PRO A 179 -20.29 5.45 17.54
CA PRO A 179 -20.94 4.43 18.36
C PRO A 179 -21.52 3.24 17.58
N ARG A 180 -21.51 3.25 16.24
CA ARG A 180 -21.85 2.06 15.44
C ARG A 180 -20.71 1.05 15.42
N LEU A 181 -19.46 1.49 15.63
CA LEU A 181 -18.29 0.62 15.72
C LEU A 181 -18.29 -0.21 17.01
N SER A 182 -18.85 0.29 18.12
CA SER A 182 -18.98 -0.49 19.36
C SER A 182 -19.81 -1.76 19.15
N ARG A 183 -20.91 -1.66 18.39
CA ARG A 183 -21.75 -2.82 18.03
C ARG A 183 -21.06 -3.82 17.12
N MET A 184 -20.17 -3.37 16.23
CA MET A 184 -19.38 -4.25 15.36
C MET A 184 -18.26 -4.97 16.12
N LEU A 185 -17.72 -4.34 17.17
CA LEU A 185 -16.65 -4.87 18.01
C LEU A 185 -17.16 -5.75 19.16
N GLY A 186 -18.47 -6.03 19.20
CA GLY A 186 -19.07 -6.97 20.16
C GLY A 186 -19.21 -6.43 21.58
N SER A 187 -19.18 -5.12 21.78
CA SER A 187 -19.59 -4.52 23.06
C SER A 187 -21.09 -4.24 23.03
N ASP A 188 -21.86 -5.10 23.70
CA ASP A 188 -23.25 -4.86 24.10
C ASP A 188 -23.34 -3.75 25.16
#